data_AF-A0A1V2ESK6-F1
#
_entry.id   AF-A0A1V2ESK6-F1
#
_cell.length_a   1.000
_cell.length_b   1.000
_cell.length_c   1.000
_cell.angle_alpha   90.00
_cell.angle_beta   90.00
_cell.angle_gamma   90.00
#
_symmetry.space_group_name_H-M   'P 1'
#
loop_
_entity.id
_entity.type
_entity.pdbx_description
1 polymer ?
#
loop_
_entity_poly.entity_id
_entity_poly.type
_entity_poly.pdbx_seq_one_letter_code
_entity_poly.pdbx_strand_id
1 'polypeptide(L)'
;MAYEPAAMLIATFDSDGDALVTREELEDGLTRTFAAIDRANTGTLGYIAFADWAERYLGDRNALPSPFEVDRDGDHRISPRELQTRFSEYFTRYDRDRDGVLTRAELLTIRPRVFGDDGPLPEDGKKRKRRR
;
A
#
# COMPACT_ATOMS: atom_id res chain seq x y z
N MET A 1 4.52 -8.76 -12.11
CA MET A 1 4.65 -8.89 -10.64
C MET A 1 4.74 -7.47 -10.12
N ALA A 2 3.73 -6.97 -9.42
CA ALA A 2 3.68 -5.57 -8.99
C ALA A 2 3.61 -5.56 -7.47
N TYR A 3 4.73 -5.21 -6.83
CA TYR A 3 4.75 -4.95 -5.39
C TYR A 3 4.08 -3.59 -5.16
N GLU A 4 3.15 -3.53 -4.22
CA GLU A 4 2.57 -2.24 -3.82
C GLU A 4 3.63 -1.48 -3.00
N PRO A 5 4.00 -0.24 -3.38
CA PRO A 5 5.00 0.55 -2.64
C PRO A 5 4.71 0.64 -1.14
N ALA A 6 3.44 0.76 -0.77
CA ALA A 6 3.00 0.74 0.62
C ALA A 6 3.39 -0.57 1.35
N ALA A 7 3.23 -1.74 0.72
CA ALA A 7 3.61 -3.01 1.33
C ALA A 7 5.12 -3.13 1.55
N MET A 8 5.91 -2.63 0.58
CA MET A 8 7.37 -2.55 0.69
C MET A 8 7.80 -1.65 1.85
N LEU A 9 7.16 -0.49 2.03
CA LEU A 9 7.43 0.40 3.15
C LEU A 9 7.07 -0.25 4.50
N ILE A 10 5.87 -0.82 4.61
CA ILE A 10 5.42 -1.49 5.84
C ILE A 10 6.42 -2.56 6.29
N ALA A 11 6.94 -3.35 5.35
CA ALA A 11 7.96 -4.36 5.60
C ALA A 11 9.26 -3.82 6.25
N THR A 12 9.52 -2.52 6.19
CA THR A 12 10.70 -1.89 6.83
C THR A 12 10.50 -1.53 8.29
N PHE A 13 9.27 -1.63 8.81
CA PHE A 13 8.92 -1.19 10.15
C PHE A 13 9.07 -2.26 11.24
N ASP A 14 9.39 -3.49 10.85
CA ASP A 14 9.87 -4.58 11.71
C ASP A 14 11.09 -4.10 12.52
N SER A 15 10.85 -3.79 13.79
CA SER A 15 11.77 -3.06 14.66
C SER A 15 12.55 -3.98 15.58
N ASP A 16 11.95 -5.10 15.96
CA ASP A 16 12.56 -6.12 16.81
C ASP A 16 13.23 -7.25 16.01
N GLY A 17 13.02 -7.30 14.69
CA GLY A 17 13.67 -8.21 13.77
C GLY A 17 13.04 -9.60 13.74
N ASP A 18 11.81 -9.75 14.20
CA ASP A 18 11.09 -11.03 14.24
C ASP A 18 10.45 -11.43 12.89
N ALA A 19 10.60 -10.58 11.87
CA ALA A 19 10.05 -10.73 10.52
C ALA A 19 8.52 -10.54 10.42
N LEU A 20 7.87 -10.10 11.48
CA LEU A 20 6.48 -9.66 11.52
C LEU A 20 6.44 -8.13 11.57
N VAL A 21 5.26 -7.56 11.30
CA VAL A 21 5.01 -6.13 11.53
C VAL A 21 3.73 -6.00 12.32
N THR A 22 3.84 -5.51 13.54
CA THR A 22 2.70 -5.21 14.39
C THR A 22 2.07 -3.86 14.05
N ARG A 23 0.90 -3.57 14.63
CA ARG A 23 0.27 -2.23 14.50
C ARG A 23 1.10 -1.14 15.16
N GLU A 24 1.69 -1.42 16.31
CA GLU A 24 2.55 -0.49 17.04
C GLU A 24 3.77 -0.12 16.19
N GLU A 25 4.44 -1.11 15.60
CA GLU A 25 5.57 -0.90 14.71
C GLU A 25 5.20 -0.11 13.45
N LEU A 26 4.03 -0.38 12.86
CA LEU A 26 3.51 0.40 11.76
C LEU A 26 3.36 1.88 12.15
N GLU A 27 2.72 2.15 13.28
CA GLU A 27 2.47 3.52 13.76
C GLU A 27 3.77 4.26 14.09
N ASP A 28 4.71 3.59 14.74
CA ASP A 28 6.04 4.13 15.05
C ASP A 28 6.87 4.38 13.80
N GLY A 29 6.82 3.46 12.84
CA GLY A 29 7.46 3.59 11.54
C GLY A 29 6.95 4.80 10.76
N LEU A 30 5.63 4.97 10.69
CA LEU A 30 5.01 6.12 10.02
C LEU A 30 5.35 7.44 10.72
N THR A 31 5.31 7.47 12.05
CA THR A 31 5.69 8.64 12.83
C THR A 31 7.14 9.05 12.54
N ARG A 32 8.05 8.07 12.50
CA ARG A 32 9.48 8.28 12.20
C ARG A 32 9.71 8.80 10.78
N THR A 33 9.05 8.21 9.79
CA THR A 33 9.23 8.60 8.38
C THR A 33 8.60 9.96 8.08
N PHE A 34 7.46 10.28 8.71
CA PHE A 34 6.83 11.59 8.62
C PHE A 34 7.75 12.69 9.18
N ALA A 35 8.26 12.49 10.40
CA ALA A 35 9.16 13.44 11.07
C ALA A 35 10.47 13.67 10.29
N ALA A 36 10.93 12.68 9.51
CA ALA A 36 12.12 12.83 8.69
C ALA A 36 11.98 13.86 7.55
N ILE A 37 10.74 14.17 7.16
CA ILE A 37 10.39 15.17 6.13
C ILE A 37 9.88 16.46 6.78
N ASP A 38 9.06 16.39 7.83
CA ASP A 38 8.57 17.56 8.58
C ASP A 38 9.65 18.16 9.50
N ARG A 39 10.81 18.52 8.95
CA ARG A 39 11.95 19.06 9.72
C ARG A 39 11.65 20.39 10.41
N ALA A 40 10.68 21.14 9.89
CA ALA A 40 10.20 22.37 10.49
C ALA A 40 9.21 22.15 11.65
N ASN A 41 8.87 20.88 11.97
CA ASN A 41 7.91 20.49 13.00
C ASN A 41 6.58 21.24 12.88
N THR A 42 6.08 21.34 11.65
CA THR A 42 4.81 22.01 11.37
C THR A 42 3.61 21.14 11.72
N GLY A 43 3.83 19.84 11.96
CA GLY A 43 2.79 18.86 12.27
C GLY A 43 1.97 18.43 11.05
N THR A 44 2.29 18.92 9.85
CA THR A 44 1.55 18.62 8.61
C THR A 44 2.49 18.67 7.39
N LEU A 45 2.25 17.83 6.39
CA LEU A 45 2.96 17.90 5.10
C LEU A 45 2.03 18.48 4.04
N GLY A 46 2.43 19.59 3.42
CA GLY A 46 1.81 19.99 2.15
C GLY A 46 2.13 18.97 1.04
N TYR A 47 1.40 19.01 -0.07
CA TYR A 47 1.52 17.97 -1.11
C TYR A 47 2.92 17.84 -1.73
N ILE A 48 3.68 18.93 -1.83
CA ILE A 48 5.08 18.87 -2.31
C ILE A 48 5.94 18.08 -1.33
N ALA A 49 5.82 18.37 -0.04
CA ALA A 49 6.56 17.65 1.00
C ALA A 49 6.10 16.19 1.09
N PHE A 50 4.81 15.91 0.88
CA PHE A 50 4.31 14.54 0.78
C PHE A 50 4.88 13.81 -0.45
N ALA A 51 5.03 14.47 -1.60
CA ALA A 51 5.67 13.88 -2.77
C ALA A 51 7.15 13.53 -2.50
N ASP A 52 7.86 14.38 -1.74
CA ASP A 52 9.24 14.10 -1.33
C ASP A 52 9.30 12.95 -0.31
N TRP A 53 8.31 12.83 0.57
CA TRP A 53 8.13 11.66 1.44
C TRP A 53 7.90 10.39 0.62
N ALA A 54 7.02 10.43 -0.39
CA ALA A 54 6.73 9.31 -1.27
C ALA A 54 7.96 8.90 -2.10
N GLU A 55 8.71 9.84 -2.66
CA GLU A 55 9.96 9.54 -3.36
C GLU A 55 10.96 8.80 -2.46
N ARG A 56 11.11 9.26 -1.22
CA ARG A 56 12.07 8.71 -0.28
C ARG A 56 11.68 7.32 0.24
N TYR A 57 10.41 7.13 0.59
CA TYR A 57 9.95 5.95 1.32
C TYR A 57 9.16 4.96 0.46
N LEU A 58 8.56 5.42 -0.63
CA LEU A 58 7.81 4.60 -1.60
C LEU A 58 8.56 4.44 -2.93
N GLY A 59 9.62 5.22 -3.16
CA GLY A 59 10.51 5.10 -4.31
C GLY A 59 10.09 5.89 -5.56
N ASP A 60 8.90 6.51 -5.56
CA ASP A 60 8.44 7.39 -6.63
C ASP A 60 7.51 8.47 -6.05
N ARG A 61 7.60 9.70 -6.58
CA ARG A 61 6.77 10.84 -6.15
C ARG A 61 5.27 10.63 -6.37
N ASN A 62 4.91 9.77 -7.32
CA ASN A 62 3.55 9.42 -7.69
C ASN A 62 3.17 8.00 -7.23
N ALA A 63 3.98 7.37 -6.36
CA ALA A 63 3.63 6.10 -5.76
C ALA A 63 2.33 6.22 -4.95
N LEU A 64 1.59 5.12 -4.85
CA LEU A 64 0.41 5.04 -3.99
C LEU A 64 0.81 4.73 -2.54
N PRO A 65 0.13 5.32 -1.55
CA PRO A 65 -1.06 6.18 -1.68
C PRO A 65 -0.78 7.60 -2.18
N SER A 66 -1.69 8.13 -3.01
CA SER A 66 -1.62 9.53 -3.46
C SER A 66 -2.02 10.50 -2.34
N PRO A 67 -1.56 11.78 -2.35
CA PRO A 67 -1.92 12.76 -1.33
C PRO A 67 -3.44 12.96 -1.23
N PHE A 68 -4.17 12.91 -2.35
CA PHE A 68 -5.64 13.04 -2.37
C PHE A 68 -6.36 11.85 -1.71
N GLU A 69 -5.74 10.67 -1.72
CA GLU A 69 -6.27 9.55 -0.96
C GLU A 69 -5.96 9.75 0.52
N VAL A 70 -4.79 10.27 0.89
CA VAL A 70 -4.43 10.43 2.31
C VAL A 70 -5.20 11.57 2.98
N ASP A 71 -5.28 12.73 2.36
CA ASP A 71 -6.01 13.93 2.79
C ASP A 71 -7.51 13.62 2.89
N ARG A 72 -7.99 13.38 4.10
CA ARG A 72 -9.35 12.91 4.38
C ARG A 72 -10.29 14.06 4.68
N ASP A 73 -9.78 15.12 5.29
CA ASP A 73 -10.57 16.28 5.68
C ASP A 73 -10.57 17.40 4.63
N GLY A 74 -9.72 17.30 3.62
CA GLY A 74 -9.68 18.20 2.46
C GLY A 74 -8.99 19.53 2.77
N ASP A 75 -8.11 19.58 3.76
CA ASP A 75 -7.38 20.80 4.14
C ASP A 75 -6.15 21.10 3.26
N HIS A 76 -5.89 20.25 2.26
CA HIS A 76 -4.74 20.28 1.34
C HIS A 76 -3.38 20.05 2.02
N ARG A 77 -3.41 19.42 3.19
CA ARG A 77 -2.23 19.02 3.95
C ARG A 77 -2.46 17.59 4.44
N ILE A 78 -1.36 16.92 4.77
CA ILE A 78 -1.37 15.57 5.29
C ILE A 78 -0.92 15.63 6.74
N SER A 79 -1.82 15.31 7.65
CA SER A 79 -1.50 15.13 9.07
C SER A 79 -0.93 13.72 9.33
N PRO A 80 -0.17 13.52 10.43
CA PRO A 80 0.27 12.19 10.85
C PRO A 80 -0.89 11.22 11.04
N ARG A 81 -2.02 11.70 11.56
CA ARG A 81 -3.22 10.90 11.81
C ARG A 81 -3.84 10.38 10.52
N GLU A 82 -3.91 11.20 9.49
CA GLU A 82 -4.46 10.79 8.19
C GLU A 82 -3.56 9.75 7.52
N LEU A 83 -2.25 9.96 7.57
CA LEU A 83 -1.28 8.99 7.08
C LEU A 83 -1.43 7.64 7.80
N GLN A 84 -1.47 7.66 9.15
CA GLN A 84 -1.69 6.47 9.96
C GLN A 84 -3.02 5.79 9.63
N THR A 85 -4.09 6.56 9.43
CA THR A 85 -5.41 6.02 9.06
C THR A 85 -5.34 5.26 7.73
N ARG A 86 -4.69 5.83 6.72
CA ARG A 86 -4.53 5.14 5.42
C ARG A 86 -3.66 3.91 5.49
N PHE A 87 -2.58 3.94 6.25
CA PHE A 87 -1.76 2.75 6.43
C PHE A 87 -2.42 1.68 7.31
N SER A 88 -3.30 2.06 8.24
CA SER A 88 -4.13 1.11 8.98
C SER A 88 -5.16 0.40 8.09
N GLU A 89 -5.68 1.08 7.06
CA GLU A 89 -6.50 0.46 6.01
C GLU A 89 -5.69 -0.55 5.18
N TYR A 90 -4.46 -0.18 4.78
CA TYR A 90 -3.55 -1.12 4.12
C TYR A 90 -3.22 -2.32 5.00
N PHE A 91 -2.94 -2.10 6.29
CA PHE A 91 -2.67 -3.17 7.24
C PHE A 91 -3.84 -4.17 7.27
N THR A 92 -5.04 -3.67 7.49
CA THR A 92 -6.27 -4.50 7.53
C THR A 92 -6.54 -5.23 6.22
N ARG A 93 -6.10 -4.67 5.07
CA ARG A 93 -6.21 -5.32 3.77
C ARG A 93 -5.18 -6.45 3.59
N TYR A 94 -3.98 -6.29 4.16
CA TYR A 94 -2.91 -7.26 4.04
C TYR A 94 -3.04 -8.39 5.05
N ASP A 95 -3.51 -8.11 6.26
CA ASP A 95 -3.76 -9.06 7.36
C ASP A 95 -4.94 -9.98 6.99
N ARG A 96 -4.62 -11.10 6.34
CA ARG A 96 -5.61 -11.98 5.68
C ARG A 96 -6.29 -12.89 6.69
N ASP A 97 -5.52 -13.39 7.64
CA ASP A 97 -6.03 -14.28 8.70
C ASP A 97 -6.54 -13.51 9.93
N ARG A 98 -6.28 -12.19 9.99
CA ARG A 98 -6.80 -11.26 11.01
C ARG A 98 -6.25 -11.53 12.39
N ASP A 99 -4.99 -11.94 12.46
CA ASP A 99 -4.29 -12.17 13.71
C ASP A 99 -3.68 -10.89 14.32
N GLY A 100 -3.71 -9.79 13.57
CA GLY A 100 -3.26 -8.48 14.01
C GLY A 100 -1.76 -8.22 13.82
N VAL A 101 -1.06 -9.10 13.09
CA VAL A 101 0.31 -8.88 12.62
C VAL A 101 0.37 -9.05 11.10
N LEU A 102 1.43 -8.54 10.47
CA LEU A 102 1.67 -8.77 9.04
C LEU A 102 2.89 -9.63 8.84
N THR A 103 2.68 -10.76 8.20
CA THR A 103 3.78 -11.61 7.73
C THR A 103 4.32 -11.09 6.39
N ARG A 104 5.56 -11.47 6.06
CA ARG A 104 6.12 -11.20 4.72
C ARG A 104 5.27 -11.81 3.61
N ALA A 105 4.64 -12.96 3.86
CA ALA A 105 3.78 -13.63 2.89
C ALA A 105 2.50 -12.82 2.56
N GLU A 106 1.96 -12.10 3.54
CA GLU A 106 0.78 -11.25 3.36
C GLU A 106 1.07 -9.96 2.61
N LEU A 107 2.26 -9.40 2.83
CA LEU A 107 2.77 -8.23 2.10
C LEU A 107 3.14 -8.54 0.64
N LEU A 108 3.27 -9.82 0.28
CA LEU A 108 3.44 -10.24 -1.10
C LEU A 108 2.08 -10.24 -1.84
N THR A 109 2.01 -9.43 -2.90
CA THR A 109 0.90 -9.44 -3.89
C THR A 109 0.99 -10.62 -4.86
N ILE A 110 1.84 -11.61 -4.55
CA ILE A 110 1.88 -12.88 -5.28
C ILE A 110 0.58 -13.61 -4.95
N ARG A 111 -0.41 -13.50 -5.84
CA ARG A 111 -1.34 -14.60 -6.00
C ARG A 111 -0.49 -15.76 -6.50
N PRO A 112 -0.35 -16.88 -5.76
CA PRO A 112 0.14 -18.08 -6.41
C PRO A 112 -0.80 -18.30 -7.60
N ARG A 113 -0.25 -18.20 -8.80
CA ARG A 113 -0.89 -18.79 -9.96
C ARG A 113 -0.86 -20.26 -9.62
N VAL A 114 -1.95 -20.79 -9.08
CA VAL A 114 -2.16 -22.23 -9.06
C VAL A 114 -2.07 -22.60 -10.53
N PHE A 115 -0.94 -23.21 -10.92
CA PHE A 115 -0.84 -23.89 -12.21
C PHE A 115 -1.98 -24.90 -12.22
N GLY A 116 -3.08 -24.58 -12.91
CA GLY A 116 -4.32 -25.35 -12.82
C GLY A 116 -5.61 -24.65 -13.27
N ASP A 117 -5.67 -23.32 -13.32
CA ASP A 117 -6.84 -22.59 -13.85
C ASP A 117 -6.68 -22.28 -15.36
N ASP A 118 -6.36 -23.32 -16.15
CA ASP A 118 -6.64 -23.34 -17.59
C ASP A 118 -8.07 -23.86 -17.74
N GLY A 119 -9.05 -23.01 -17.41
CA GLY A 119 -10.43 -23.22 -17.84
C GLY A 119 -10.47 -23.33 -19.37
N PRO A 120 -11.29 -24.24 -19.94
CA PRO A 120 -11.24 -24.54 -21.37
C PRO A 120 -11.46 -23.28 -22.21
N LEU A 121 -10.58 -23.10 -23.21
CA LEU A 121 -10.70 -22.08 -24.24
C LEU A 121 -12.13 -22.03 -24.79
N PRO A 122 -12.71 -20.83 -25.01
CA PRO A 122 -14.07 -20.73 -25.53
C PRO A 122 -14.16 -21.41 -26.90
N GLU A 123 -15.07 -22.38 -27.03
CA GLU A 123 -15.31 -23.10 -28.28
C GLU A 123 -15.71 -22.15 -29.42
N ASP A 124 -14.87 -22.14 -30.45
CA ASP A 124 -15.12 -21.55 -31.76
C ASP A 124 -16.35 -22.23 -32.40
N GLY A 125 -17.48 -21.53 -32.54
CA GLY A 125 -18.64 -22.18 -33.15
C GLY A 125 -19.92 -21.37 -33.37
N LYS A 126 -20.11 -20.94 -34.64
CA LYS A 126 -21.39 -20.73 -35.39
C LYS A 126 -21.95 -19.30 -35.37
N LYS A 127 -22.33 -18.65 -36.48
CA LYS A 127 -22.55 -19.03 -37.89
C LYS A 127 -22.63 -17.74 -38.73
N ARG A 128 -21.86 -17.64 -39.83
CA ARG A 128 -22.10 -16.66 -40.91
C ARG A 128 -23.49 -16.91 -41.51
N LYS A 129 -24.42 -15.96 -41.33
CA LYS A 129 -25.68 -15.93 -42.09
C LYS A 129 -25.37 -15.58 -43.55
N ARG A 130 -25.42 -16.58 -44.44
CA ARG A 130 -25.75 -16.34 -45.85
C ARG A 130 -27.26 -16.19 -45.95
N ARG A 131 -27.76 -15.07 -46.45
CA ARG A 131 -29.06 -15.04 -47.14
C ARG A 131 -28.89 -14.34 -48.49
N ARG A 132 -29.56 -14.97 -49.45
CA ARG A 132 -29.58 -14.74 -50.89
C ARG A 132 -30.05 -13.35 -51.26
#